data_AF-A0A6G6K3M5-F1
#
_entry.id   AF-A0A6G6K3M5-F1
#
_cell.length_a   1.000
_cell.length_b   1.000
_cell.length_c   1.000
_cell.angle_alpha   90.00
_cell.angle_beta   90.00
_cell.angle_gamma   90.00
#
_symmetry.space_group_name_H-M   'P 1'
#
loop_
_entity.id
_entity.type
_entity.pdbx_description
1 polymer ?
#
loop_
_entity_poly.entity_id
_entity_poly.type
_entity_poly.pdbx_seq_one_letter_code
_entity_poly.pdbx_strand_id
1 'polypeptide(L)'
;MTFLQAFHSKSLRTWWPWILSTFPVLVIFSSLAVAPVGHMMFLWFKLPYFLAVFPALLMVVILPLRALLWREERSLMLAWWCATLVFLASLVAGEFFGQLVRHRAFNRLAERSAPLVEAIKKYEKEHGAPPPSLESLVPQYLPTVPRTGIMAYPTYRYYPKAKDSKDYEGNPWILSVSTPSGGINFDEFLYFPLQNYPETGYGGGLQRIRDWAYLHE
;
A
#
# COMPACT_ATOMS: atom_id res chain seq x y z
N MET A 1 25.09 36.70 -0.31
CA MET A 1 23.65 36.37 -0.43
C MET A 1 23.12 35.90 0.92
N THR A 2 22.00 36.44 1.40
CA THR A 2 21.39 35.99 2.67
C THR A 2 20.68 34.64 2.49
N PHE A 3 20.43 33.93 3.59
CA PHE A 3 19.68 32.66 3.56
C PHE A 3 18.28 32.84 2.96
N LEU A 4 17.54 33.89 3.35
CA LEU A 4 16.21 34.18 2.82
C LEU A 4 16.25 34.47 1.30
N GLN A 5 17.24 35.21 0.83
CA GLN A 5 17.43 35.43 -0.62
C GLN A 5 17.72 34.12 -1.35
N ALA A 6 18.52 33.24 -0.74
CA ALA A 6 18.82 31.93 -1.32
C ALA A 6 17.61 31.00 -1.36
N PHE A 7 16.77 31.02 -0.32
CA PHE A 7 15.55 30.23 -0.21
C PHE A 7 14.48 30.66 -1.23
N HIS A 8 14.49 31.93 -1.63
CA HIS A 8 13.65 32.47 -2.70
C HIS A 8 14.35 32.58 -4.05
N SER A 9 15.54 31.97 -4.20
CA SER A 9 16.28 31.99 -5.46
C SER A 9 15.45 31.39 -6.60
N LYS A 10 15.70 31.85 -7.84
CA LYS A 10 14.99 31.40 -9.03
C LYS A 10 15.05 29.88 -9.19
N SER A 11 16.20 29.28 -8.89
CA SER A 11 16.37 27.82 -8.93
C SER A 11 15.48 27.13 -7.90
N LEU A 12 15.51 27.53 -6.63
CA LEU A 12 14.73 26.85 -5.58
C LEU A 12 13.21 27.07 -5.77
N ARG A 13 12.81 28.22 -6.29
CA ARG A 13 11.40 28.54 -6.63
C ARG A 13 10.81 27.58 -7.68
N THR A 14 11.60 27.09 -8.64
CA THR A 14 11.08 26.11 -9.62
C THR A 14 10.84 24.72 -9.01
N TRP A 15 11.48 24.40 -7.89
CA TRP A 15 11.37 23.10 -7.23
C TRP A 15 10.34 23.04 -6.10
N TRP A 16 9.99 24.19 -5.50
CA TRP A 16 9.00 24.22 -4.41
C TRP A 16 7.67 23.53 -4.74
N PRO A 17 7.07 23.71 -5.93
CA PRO A 17 5.83 23.01 -6.27
C PRO A 17 5.96 21.48 -6.15
N TRP A 18 7.08 20.90 -6.60
CA TRP A 18 7.34 19.46 -6.54
C TRP A 18 7.58 18.96 -5.11
N ILE A 19 8.34 19.73 -4.33
CA ILE A 19 8.61 19.40 -2.93
C ILE A 19 7.30 19.43 -2.13
N LEU A 20 6.53 20.51 -2.26
CA LEU A 20 5.27 20.70 -1.54
C LEU A 20 4.15 19.77 -2.04
N SER A 21 4.17 19.37 -3.32
CA SER A 21 3.21 18.40 -3.84
C SER A 21 3.46 16.98 -3.35
N THR A 22 4.66 16.67 -2.86
CA THR A 22 5.05 15.30 -2.46
C THR A 22 4.06 14.71 -1.45
N PHE A 23 3.77 15.41 -0.35
CA PHE A 23 2.81 14.94 0.65
C PHE A 23 1.39 14.69 0.07
N PRO A 24 0.69 15.70 -0.48
CA PRO A 24 -0.68 15.51 -0.93
C PRO A 24 -0.78 14.52 -2.09
N VAL A 25 0.20 14.49 -3.00
CA VAL A 25 0.19 13.56 -4.14
C VAL A 25 0.26 12.10 -3.69
N LEU A 26 1.14 11.76 -2.74
CA LEU A 26 1.24 10.38 -2.23
C LEU A 26 -0.06 9.93 -1.54
N VAL A 27 -0.71 10.83 -0.79
CA VAL A 27 -2.00 10.55 -0.13
C VAL A 27 -3.13 10.42 -1.15
N ILE A 28 -3.21 11.33 -2.12
CA ILE A 28 -4.24 11.32 -3.18
C ILE A 28 -4.11 10.06 -4.01
N PHE A 29 -2.91 9.68 -4.44
CA PHE A 29 -2.72 8.47 -5.24
C PHE A 29 -3.06 7.20 -4.47
N SER A 30 -2.72 7.12 -3.18
CA SER A 30 -3.15 6.00 -2.33
C SER A 30 -4.67 5.94 -2.22
N SER A 31 -5.32 7.10 -2.05
CA SER A 31 -6.79 7.22 -1.96
C SER A 31 -7.48 6.83 -3.26
N LEU A 32 -6.97 7.30 -4.40
CA LEU A 32 -7.49 6.96 -5.71
C LEU A 32 -7.27 5.49 -6.05
N ALA A 33 -6.14 4.89 -5.69
CA ALA A 33 -5.89 3.47 -5.92
C ALA A 33 -6.94 2.59 -5.21
N VAL A 34 -7.27 2.91 -3.95
CA VAL A 34 -8.21 2.12 -3.16
C VAL A 34 -9.69 2.51 -3.34
N ALA A 35 -9.97 3.55 -4.13
CA ALA A 35 -11.32 3.99 -4.40
C ALA A 35 -12.09 2.99 -5.29
N PRO A 36 -13.43 2.99 -5.23
CA PRO A 36 -14.27 2.15 -6.10
C PRO A 36 -14.11 2.43 -7.61
N VAL A 37 -13.67 3.65 -7.97
CA VAL A 37 -13.42 4.11 -9.35
C VAL A 37 -11.92 4.29 -9.65
N GLY A 38 -11.07 3.67 -8.83
CA GLY A 38 -9.62 3.79 -8.87
C GLY A 38 -8.92 3.07 -10.01
N HIS A 39 -7.59 3.01 -9.95
CA HIS A 39 -6.78 2.17 -10.82
C HIS A 39 -5.41 1.89 -10.19
N MET A 40 -4.82 0.73 -10.47
CA MET A 40 -3.48 0.37 -9.98
C MET A 40 -2.38 1.35 -10.46
N MET A 41 -2.59 2.00 -11.61
CA MET A 41 -1.67 2.99 -12.19
C MET A 41 -1.35 4.16 -11.23
N PHE A 42 -2.27 4.54 -10.34
CA PHE A 42 -1.99 5.60 -9.37
C PHE A 42 -0.83 5.26 -8.42
N LEU A 43 -0.60 3.98 -8.12
CA LEU A 43 0.53 3.55 -7.32
C LEU A 43 1.86 3.76 -8.07
N TRP A 44 1.86 3.55 -9.39
CA TRP A 44 3.04 3.78 -10.23
C TRP A 44 3.44 5.25 -10.34
N PHE A 45 2.48 6.18 -10.22
CA PHE A 45 2.80 7.61 -10.19
C PHE A 45 3.53 8.06 -8.92
N LYS A 46 3.65 7.21 -7.90
CA LYS A 46 4.54 7.47 -6.75
C LYS A 46 6.02 7.25 -7.09
N LEU A 47 6.33 6.44 -8.12
CA LEU A 47 7.70 6.02 -8.43
C LEU A 47 8.69 7.18 -8.65
N PRO A 48 8.35 8.27 -9.36
CA PRO A 48 9.27 9.40 -9.53
C PRO A 48 9.70 10.03 -8.19
N TYR A 49 8.80 10.08 -7.20
CA TYR A 49 9.10 10.61 -5.87
C TYR A 49 10.05 9.68 -5.11
N PHE A 50 9.84 8.37 -5.20
CA PHE A 50 10.75 7.39 -4.59
C PHE A 50 12.13 7.37 -5.26
N LEU A 51 12.20 7.52 -6.59
CA LEU A 51 13.48 7.62 -7.30
C LEU A 51 14.26 8.88 -6.89
N ALA A 52 13.58 9.97 -6.53
CA ALA A 52 14.21 11.18 -6.01
C ALA A 52 14.78 11.04 -4.59
N VAL A 53 14.47 9.96 -3.85
CA VAL A 53 15.04 9.70 -2.52
C VAL A 53 16.55 9.48 -2.59
N PHE A 54 17.06 8.74 -3.58
CA PHE A 54 18.49 8.46 -3.71
C PHE A 54 19.35 9.75 -3.81
N PRO A 55 19.09 10.68 -4.76
CA PRO A 55 19.83 11.93 -4.79
C PRO A 55 19.55 12.80 -3.55
N ALA A 56 18.34 12.78 -2.99
CA ALA A 56 18.04 13.52 -1.76
C ALA A 56 18.91 13.06 -0.58
N LEU A 57 19.06 11.75 -0.37
CA LEU A 57 19.91 11.20 0.70
C LEU A 57 21.38 11.59 0.53
N LEU A 58 21.91 11.58 -0.71
CA LEU A 58 23.25 12.06 -0.98
C LEU A 58 23.39 13.56 -0.66
N MET A 59 22.38 14.36 -1.00
CA MET A 59 22.38 15.81 -0.76
C MET A 59 22.29 16.17 0.73
N VAL A 60 21.67 15.32 1.57
CA VAL A 60 21.67 15.50 3.04
C VAL A 60 23.10 15.50 3.60
N VAL A 61 24.00 14.73 3.00
CA VAL A 61 25.41 14.63 3.44
C VAL A 61 26.30 15.64 2.71
N ILE A 62 26.16 15.76 1.38
CA ILE A 62 27.06 16.57 0.55
C ILE A 62 26.89 18.07 0.82
N LEU A 63 25.65 18.56 0.91
CA LEU A 63 25.38 19.99 1.05
C LEU A 63 25.96 20.62 2.33
N PRO A 64 25.79 20.05 3.55
CA PRO A 64 26.37 20.64 4.75
C PRO A 64 27.90 20.57 4.72
N LEU A 65 28.52 19.49 4.22
CA LEU A 65 29.97 19.40 4.06
C LEU A 65 30.49 20.48 3.11
N ARG A 66 29.83 20.65 1.96
CA ARG A 66 30.19 21.71 1.01
C ARG A 66 29.99 23.10 1.61
N ALA A 67 28.96 23.30 2.42
CA ALA A 67 28.70 24.57 3.11
C ALA A 67 29.74 24.91 4.20
N LEU A 68 30.39 23.90 4.78
CA LEU A 68 31.52 24.07 5.70
C LEU A 68 32.80 24.46 4.95
N LEU A 69 33.05 23.83 3.79
CA LEU A 69 34.25 24.04 2.98
C LEU A 69 34.21 25.35 2.16
N TRP A 70 33.05 25.73 1.62
CA TRP A 70 32.88 26.92 0.78
C TRP A 70 31.93 27.94 1.40
N ARG A 71 32.51 28.97 2.04
CA ARG A 71 31.76 29.99 2.78
C ARG A 71 30.94 30.93 1.91
N GLU A 72 31.34 31.16 0.66
CA GLU A 72 30.69 32.10 -0.25
C GLU A 72 29.27 31.68 -0.65
N GLU A 73 29.07 30.37 -0.83
CA GLU A 73 27.80 29.78 -1.26
C GLU A 73 26.99 29.17 -0.09
N ARG A 74 27.46 29.34 1.14
CA ARG A 74 26.90 28.69 2.35
C ARG A 74 25.38 28.86 2.46
N SER A 75 24.88 30.08 2.27
CA SER A 75 23.43 30.38 2.33
C SER A 75 22.62 29.56 1.33
N LEU A 76 23.15 29.35 0.11
CA LEU A 76 22.49 28.59 -0.94
C LEU A 76 22.47 27.10 -0.62
N MET A 77 23.60 26.57 -0.17
CA MET A 77 23.72 25.16 0.21
C MET A 77 22.80 24.82 1.37
N LEU A 78 22.74 25.68 2.39
CA LEU A 78 21.83 25.52 3.52
C LEU A 78 20.36 25.60 3.07
N ALA A 79 20.01 26.51 2.15
CA ALA A 79 18.64 26.60 1.63
C ALA A 79 18.23 25.33 0.88
N TRP A 80 19.11 24.78 0.03
CA TRP A 80 18.88 23.50 -0.64
C TRP A 80 18.82 22.34 0.34
N TRP A 81 19.64 22.34 1.39
CA TRP A 81 19.62 21.31 2.41
C TRP A 81 18.30 21.32 3.17
N CYS A 82 17.81 22.50 3.56
CA CYS A 82 16.47 22.64 4.14
C CYS A 82 15.38 22.14 3.20
N ALA A 83 15.44 22.47 1.91
CA ALA A 83 14.49 22.01 0.90
C ALA A 83 14.48 20.46 0.79
N THR A 84 15.65 19.83 0.80
CA THR A 84 15.81 18.38 0.82
C THR A 84 15.20 17.75 2.06
N LEU A 85 15.41 18.33 3.25
CA LEU A 85 14.80 17.85 4.49
C LEU A 85 13.27 17.95 4.45
N VAL A 86 12.73 19.05 3.93
CA VAL A 86 11.28 19.23 3.76
C VAL A 86 10.71 18.19 2.79
N PHE A 87 11.40 17.90 1.69
CA PHE A 87 11.02 16.85 0.75
C PHE A 87 10.97 15.47 1.43
N LEU A 88 12.03 15.08 2.14
CA LEU A 88 12.10 13.78 2.82
C LEU A 88 11.03 13.66 3.91
N ALA A 89 10.84 14.71 4.72
CA ALA A 89 9.77 14.74 5.72
C ALA A 89 8.37 14.62 5.09
N SER A 90 8.14 15.32 3.97
CA SER A 90 6.86 15.26 3.23
C SER A 90 6.62 13.89 2.63
N LEU A 91 7.66 13.21 2.15
CA LEU A 91 7.58 11.86 1.61
C LEU A 91 7.22 10.85 2.70
N VAL A 92 7.91 10.89 3.85
CA VAL A 92 7.62 10.01 4.99
C VAL A 92 6.19 10.23 5.50
N ALA A 93 5.80 11.50 5.69
CA ALA A 93 4.43 11.82 6.10
C ALA A 93 3.41 11.34 5.05
N GLY A 94 3.66 11.59 3.76
CA GLY A 94 2.75 11.22 2.69
C GLY A 94 2.52 9.71 2.61
N GLU A 95 3.59 8.92 2.75
CA GLU A 95 3.48 7.47 2.76
C GLU A 95 2.79 6.96 4.03
N PHE A 96 3.11 7.50 5.20
CA PHE A 96 2.41 7.14 6.45
C PHE A 96 0.90 7.36 6.35
N PHE A 97 0.46 8.54 5.89
CA PHE A 97 -0.96 8.82 5.70
C PHE A 97 -1.58 8.01 4.56
N GLY A 98 -0.83 7.74 3.48
CA GLY A 98 -1.24 6.83 2.42
C GLY A 98 -1.52 5.41 2.93
N GLN A 99 -0.67 4.90 3.82
CA GLN A 99 -0.85 3.60 4.47
C GLN A 99 -2.07 3.59 5.40
N LEU A 100 -2.34 4.67 6.14
CA LEU A 100 -3.58 4.80 6.92
C LEU A 100 -4.83 4.72 6.04
N VAL A 101 -4.80 5.32 4.85
CA VAL A 101 -5.90 5.24 3.87
C VAL A 101 -6.07 3.80 3.38
N ARG A 102 -4.98 3.11 3.01
CA ARG A 102 -5.01 1.69 2.60
C ARG A 102 -5.56 0.80 3.71
N HIS A 103 -5.08 0.96 4.94
CA HIS A 103 -5.52 0.17 6.09
C HIS A 103 -7.02 0.34 6.37
N ARG A 104 -7.57 1.56 6.24
CA ARG A 104 -9.02 1.79 6.32
C ARG A 104 -9.77 1.12 5.17
N ALA A 105 -9.21 1.13 3.97
CA ALA A 105 -9.82 0.44 2.83
C ALA A 105 -9.84 -1.08 3.02
N PHE A 106 -8.80 -1.68 3.60
CA PHE A 106 -8.75 -3.10 3.94
C PHE A 106 -9.71 -3.49 5.07
N ASN A 107 -9.87 -2.65 6.09
CA ASN A 107 -10.92 -2.85 7.09
C ASN A 107 -12.32 -2.93 6.45
N ARG A 108 -12.62 -2.01 5.52
CA ARG A 108 -13.89 -2.02 4.78
C ARG A 108 -13.98 -3.18 3.79
N LEU A 109 -12.86 -3.63 3.22
CA LEU A 109 -12.81 -4.83 2.38
C LEU A 109 -13.24 -6.04 3.21
N ALA A 110 -12.63 -6.26 4.38
CA ALA A 110 -13.00 -7.36 5.27
C ALA A 110 -14.50 -7.34 5.63
N GLU A 111 -15.07 -6.18 5.91
CA GLU A 111 -16.52 -6.01 6.13
C GLU A 111 -17.35 -6.40 4.90
N ARG A 112 -17.00 -5.89 3.71
CA ARG A 112 -17.70 -6.22 2.46
C ARG A 112 -17.56 -7.68 2.06
N SER A 113 -16.49 -8.35 2.48
CA SER A 113 -16.25 -9.76 2.21
C SER A 113 -17.05 -10.69 3.12
N ALA A 114 -17.63 -10.19 4.23
CA ALA A 114 -18.33 -11.04 5.19
C ALA A 114 -19.45 -11.89 4.56
N PRO A 115 -20.33 -11.36 3.69
CA PRO A 115 -21.37 -12.17 3.03
C PRO A 115 -20.79 -13.29 2.15
N LEU A 116 -19.64 -13.07 1.50
CA LEU A 116 -18.97 -14.10 0.70
C LEU A 116 -18.45 -15.23 1.60
N VAL A 117 -17.79 -14.87 2.70
CA VAL A 117 -17.27 -15.83 3.68
C VAL A 117 -18.42 -16.65 4.30
N GLU A 118 -19.52 -16.00 4.65
CA GLU A 118 -20.71 -16.66 5.19
C GLU A 118 -21.33 -17.63 4.19
N ALA A 119 -21.42 -17.26 2.92
CA ALA A 119 -21.92 -18.13 1.85
C ALA A 119 -21.06 -19.39 1.67
N ILE A 120 -19.72 -19.24 1.68
CA ILE A 120 -18.78 -20.37 1.60
C ILE A 120 -18.98 -21.31 2.79
N LYS A 121 -19.02 -20.77 4.01
CA LYS A 121 -19.24 -21.56 5.24
C LYS A 121 -20.59 -22.28 5.23
N LYS A 122 -21.64 -21.63 4.71
CA LYS A 122 -22.97 -22.23 4.59
C LYS A 122 -22.98 -23.39 3.58
N TYR A 123 -22.37 -23.20 2.41
CA TYR A 123 -22.20 -24.27 1.42
C TYR A 123 -21.47 -25.47 2.03
N GLU A 124 -20.36 -25.22 2.72
CA GLU A 124 -19.55 -26.25 3.38
C GLU A 124 -20.35 -27.02 4.42
N LYS A 125 -21.17 -26.33 5.21
CA LYS A 125 -22.05 -26.97 6.20
C LYS A 125 -23.10 -27.89 5.57
N GLU A 126 -23.64 -27.52 4.42
CA GLU A 126 -24.69 -28.29 3.72
C GLU A 126 -24.13 -29.46 2.91
N HIS A 127 -22.93 -29.32 2.34
CA HIS A 127 -22.34 -30.31 1.42
C HIS A 127 -21.21 -31.13 2.04
N GLY A 128 -20.72 -30.74 3.21
CA GLY A 128 -19.59 -31.38 3.90
C GLY A 128 -18.22 -31.06 3.30
N ALA A 129 -18.15 -30.19 2.30
CA ALA A 129 -16.91 -29.77 1.63
C ALA A 129 -17.05 -28.32 1.12
N PRO A 130 -15.94 -27.56 1.02
CA PRO A 130 -15.98 -26.22 0.46
C PRO A 130 -16.43 -26.23 -1.01
N PRO A 131 -17.04 -25.13 -1.49
CA PRO A 131 -17.47 -25.01 -2.87
C PRO A 131 -16.28 -25.16 -3.83
N PRO A 132 -16.43 -25.84 -4.98
CA PRO A 132 -15.34 -26.01 -5.93
C PRO A 132 -14.91 -24.71 -6.61
N SER A 133 -15.80 -23.70 -6.65
CA SER A 133 -15.50 -22.34 -7.13
C SER A 133 -16.46 -21.34 -6.51
N LEU A 134 -16.15 -20.04 -6.57
CA LEU A 134 -17.05 -19.00 -6.04
C LEU A 134 -18.36 -18.91 -6.83
N GLU A 135 -18.35 -19.24 -8.11
CA GLU A 135 -19.52 -19.23 -8.99
C GLU A 135 -20.56 -20.28 -8.56
N SER A 136 -20.13 -21.38 -7.95
CA SER A 136 -21.04 -22.42 -7.44
C SER A 136 -21.92 -21.95 -6.27
N LEU A 137 -21.60 -20.80 -5.67
CA LEU A 137 -22.44 -20.16 -4.65
C LEU A 137 -23.64 -19.41 -5.26
N VAL A 138 -23.63 -19.16 -6.57
CA VAL A 138 -24.66 -18.40 -7.28
C VAL A 138 -25.62 -19.35 -8.01
N PRO A 139 -26.95 -19.11 -7.99
CA PRO A 139 -27.66 -18.04 -7.28
C PRO A 139 -28.10 -18.40 -5.85
N GLN A 140 -27.89 -19.65 -5.41
CA GLN A 140 -28.53 -20.20 -4.21
C GLN A 140 -28.06 -19.56 -2.90
N TYR A 141 -26.77 -19.24 -2.78
CA TYR A 141 -26.17 -18.65 -1.57
C TYR A 141 -25.89 -17.16 -1.72
N LEU A 142 -25.62 -16.72 -2.96
CA LEU A 142 -25.37 -15.32 -3.30
C LEU A 142 -26.06 -14.98 -4.63
N PRO A 143 -26.58 -13.75 -4.79
CA PRO A 143 -27.15 -13.32 -6.08
C PRO A 143 -26.08 -13.21 -7.17
N THR A 144 -24.87 -12.80 -6.80
CA THR A 144 -23.67 -12.72 -7.66
C THR A 144 -22.41 -12.83 -6.80
N VAL A 145 -21.28 -13.26 -7.37
CA VAL A 145 -19.99 -13.19 -6.66
C VAL A 145 -19.60 -11.70 -6.46
N PRO A 146 -19.43 -11.23 -5.21
CA PRO A 146 -19.09 -9.84 -4.96
C PRO A 146 -17.68 -9.53 -5.45
N ARG A 147 -17.46 -8.27 -5.84
CA ARG A 147 -16.11 -7.71 -6.03
C ARG A 147 -15.57 -7.20 -4.70
N THR A 148 -14.26 -6.92 -4.65
CA THR A 148 -13.61 -6.37 -3.45
C THR A 148 -14.07 -4.95 -3.12
N GLY A 149 -14.58 -4.20 -4.11
CA GLY A 149 -14.88 -2.77 -3.98
C GLY A 149 -13.64 -1.87 -3.95
N ILE A 150 -12.46 -2.44 -4.20
CA ILE A 150 -11.20 -1.72 -4.38
C ILE A 150 -10.78 -1.91 -5.84
N MET A 151 -10.78 -0.84 -6.63
CA MET A 151 -10.57 -0.97 -8.07
C MET A 151 -9.14 -1.33 -8.46
N ALA A 152 -8.14 -0.97 -7.65
CA ALA A 152 -6.78 -1.48 -7.85
C ALA A 152 -6.68 -3.01 -7.67
N TYR A 153 -7.60 -3.62 -6.90
CA TYR A 153 -7.57 -5.03 -6.52
C TYR A 153 -8.97 -5.67 -6.68
N PRO A 154 -9.55 -5.71 -7.88
CA PRO A 154 -11.01 -5.88 -8.03
C PRO A 154 -11.52 -7.30 -7.76
N THR A 155 -10.65 -8.30 -7.76
CA THR A 155 -11.00 -9.72 -7.76
C THR A 155 -10.46 -10.48 -6.55
N TYR A 156 -11.19 -11.50 -6.14
CA TYR A 156 -10.72 -12.51 -5.19
C TYR A 156 -10.02 -13.63 -5.95
N ARG A 157 -8.97 -14.18 -5.35
CA ARG A 157 -8.46 -15.52 -5.64
C ARG A 157 -9.02 -16.46 -4.57
N TYR A 158 -9.52 -17.60 -5.01
CA TYR A 158 -10.11 -18.60 -4.14
C TYR A 158 -9.43 -19.94 -4.36
N TYR A 159 -9.02 -20.58 -3.27
CA TYR A 159 -8.33 -21.85 -3.30
C TYR A 159 -9.16 -22.87 -2.51
N PRO A 160 -9.97 -23.71 -3.17
CA PRO A 160 -10.93 -24.63 -2.53
C PRO A 160 -10.29 -25.87 -1.89
N LYS A 161 -9.01 -26.13 -2.17
CA LYS A 161 -8.24 -27.27 -1.65
C LYS A 161 -6.96 -26.79 -0.97
N ALA A 162 -7.09 -25.71 -0.22
CA ALA A 162 -5.94 -25.08 0.43
C ALA A 162 -5.28 -26.01 1.47
N LYS A 163 -6.03 -26.99 1.99
CA LYS A 163 -5.57 -27.95 3.00
C LYS A 163 -4.45 -28.86 2.49
N ASP A 164 -4.42 -29.12 1.18
CA ASP A 164 -3.39 -29.95 0.55
C ASP A 164 -2.08 -29.17 0.36
N SER A 165 -2.12 -27.84 0.48
CA SER A 165 -0.93 -26.98 0.46
C SER A 165 -0.31 -26.89 1.85
N LYS A 166 1.01 -27.02 1.91
CA LYS A 166 1.78 -26.71 3.12
C LYS A 166 1.71 -25.21 3.46
N ASP A 167 1.39 -24.38 2.47
CA ASP A 167 1.41 -22.95 2.61
C ASP A 167 0.14 -22.40 3.26
N TYR A 168 -0.90 -23.17 3.60
CA TYR A 168 -2.16 -22.56 4.11
C TYR A 168 -2.57 -23.07 5.49
N GLU A 169 -1.62 -23.49 6.31
CA GLU A 169 -1.84 -23.87 7.71
C GLU A 169 -2.99 -24.87 7.88
N GLY A 170 -3.17 -25.79 6.92
CA GLY A 170 -4.24 -26.80 6.94
C GLY A 170 -5.66 -26.27 6.73
N ASN A 171 -5.84 -25.01 6.32
CA ASN A 171 -7.16 -24.44 6.05
C ASN A 171 -7.85 -25.17 4.88
N PRO A 172 -9.12 -25.59 4.99
CA PRO A 172 -9.83 -26.28 3.91
C PRO A 172 -9.87 -25.46 2.61
N TRP A 173 -10.04 -24.15 2.76
CA TRP A 173 -10.06 -23.19 1.67
C TRP A 173 -9.48 -21.86 2.13
N ILE A 174 -9.05 -21.02 1.19
CA ILE A 174 -8.63 -19.64 1.50
C ILE A 174 -9.18 -18.65 0.46
N LEU A 175 -9.32 -17.39 0.88
CA LEU A 175 -9.47 -16.26 -0.03
C LEU A 175 -8.20 -15.41 0.04
N SER A 176 -7.71 -14.98 -1.11
CA SER A 176 -6.61 -14.03 -1.24
C SER A 176 -7.01 -12.89 -2.16
N VAL A 177 -6.56 -11.68 -1.85
CA VAL A 177 -6.61 -10.53 -2.75
C VAL A 177 -5.18 -10.02 -2.89
N SER A 178 -4.66 -9.99 -4.13
CA SER A 178 -3.36 -9.39 -4.39
C SER A 178 -3.48 -7.87 -4.21
N THR A 179 -2.64 -7.31 -3.35
CA THR A 179 -2.73 -5.92 -2.87
C THR A 179 -1.41 -5.14 -3.00
N PRO A 180 -0.72 -5.18 -4.16
CA PRO A 180 0.59 -4.54 -4.33
C PRO A 180 0.58 -3.08 -3.92
N SER A 181 1.59 -2.62 -3.18
CA SER A 181 1.79 -1.22 -2.81
C SER A 181 2.50 -0.37 -3.88
N GLY A 182 2.81 -0.98 -5.03
CA GLY A 182 3.54 -0.37 -6.16
C GLY A 182 4.97 -0.88 -6.25
N GLY A 183 5.61 -0.76 -7.42
CA GLY A 183 6.94 -1.37 -7.64
C GLY A 183 6.86 -2.90 -7.77
N ILE A 184 7.92 -3.60 -7.30
CA ILE A 184 7.97 -5.07 -7.22
C ILE A 184 7.60 -5.44 -5.77
N ASN A 185 6.37 -5.93 -5.54
CA ASN A 185 5.91 -6.49 -4.27
C ASN A 185 4.80 -7.53 -4.50
N PHE A 186 4.68 -8.47 -3.57
CA PHE A 186 3.69 -9.54 -3.59
C PHE A 186 2.78 -9.50 -2.34
N ASP A 187 2.52 -8.29 -1.82
CA ASP A 187 1.55 -8.02 -0.75
C ASP A 187 0.19 -8.69 -1.02
N GLU A 188 -0.35 -9.41 -0.02
CA GLU A 188 -1.65 -10.09 -0.12
C GLU A 188 -2.57 -9.80 1.07
N PHE A 189 -3.87 -9.82 0.84
CA PHE A 189 -4.90 -9.78 1.88
C PHE A 189 -5.64 -11.12 1.96
N LEU A 190 -5.43 -11.84 3.07
CA LEU A 190 -5.72 -13.26 3.22
C LEU A 190 -6.86 -13.52 4.22
N TYR A 191 -7.76 -14.44 3.87
CA TYR A 191 -8.77 -15.00 4.77
C TYR A 191 -8.53 -16.50 5.00
N PHE A 192 -8.27 -16.88 6.25
CA PHE A 192 -8.17 -18.28 6.68
C PHE A 192 -9.40 -18.65 7.51
N PRO A 193 -10.23 -19.61 7.08
CA PRO A 193 -11.44 -19.99 7.81
C PRO A 193 -11.18 -20.50 9.24
N LEU A 194 -10.02 -21.13 9.50
CA LEU A 194 -9.62 -21.58 10.83
C LEU A 194 -8.99 -20.48 11.69
N GLN A 195 -8.78 -19.28 11.13
CA GLN A 195 -8.23 -18.11 11.82
C GLN A 195 -6.85 -18.34 12.47
N ASN A 196 -6.11 -19.35 11.99
CA ASN A 196 -4.82 -19.80 12.49
C ASN A 196 -3.64 -19.21 11.71
N TYR A 197 -3.62 -17.88 11.59
CA TYR A 197 -2.54 -17.19 10.90
C TYR A 197 -1.24 -17.27 11.70
N PRO A 198 -0.09 -17.58 11.05
CA PRO A 198 1.20 -17.61 11.73
C PRO A 198 1.68 -16.19 12.06
N GLU A 199 2.59 -16.06 13.02
CA GLU A 199 3.19 -14.77 13.38
C GLU A 199 4.13 -14.25 12.27
N THR A 200 4.83 -15.16 11.59
CA THR A 200 5.70 -14.88 10.43
C THR A 200 5.53 -15.98 9.38
N GLY A 201 5.59 -15.63 8.10
CA GLY A 201 5.45 -16.60 7.01
C GLY A 201 5.33 -15.92 5.64
N TYR A 202 5.30 -16.71 4.57
CA TYR A 202 5.02 -16.21 3.21
C TYR A 202 6.00 -15.15 2.68
N GLY A 203 7.25 -15.17 3.17
CA GLY A 203 8.26 -14.17 2.79
C GLY A 203 8.16 -12.84 3.55
N GLY A 204 7.19 -12.69 4.47
CA GLY A 204 6.89 -11.41 5.08
C GLY A 204 6.26 -11.47 6.49
N GLY A 205 5.69 -10.34 6.91
CA GLY A 205 4.99 -10.18 8.18
C GLY A 205 3.47 -10.10 8.00
N LEU A 206 2.71 -10.79 8.85
CA LEU A 206 1.24 -10.77 8.81
C LEU A 206 0.69 -9.76 9.81
N GLN A 207 -0.07 -8.79 9.33
CA GLN A 207 -0.82 -7.85 10.14
C GLN A 207 -2.30 -8.25 10.17
N ARG A 208 -2.83 -8.58 11.36
CA ARG A 208 -4.25 -8.85 11.53
C ARG A 208 -5.10 -7.61 11.27
N ILE A 209 -6.15 -7.76 10.46
CA ILE A 209 -7.17 -6.75 10.19
C ILE A 209 -8.53 -7.46 10.26
N ARG A 210 -9.19 -7.37 11.41
CA ARG A 210 -10.39 -8.17 11.71
C ARG A 210 -10.08 -9.68 11.54
N ASP A 211 -10.97 -10.43 10.89
CA ASP A 211 -10.79 -11.86 10.60
C ASP A 211 -9.91 -12.13 9.37
N TRP A 212 -9.23 -11.11 8.85
CA TRP A 212 -8.31 -11.18 7.72
C TRP A 212 -6.88 -10.86 8.18
N ALA A 213 -5.89 -11.17 7.35
CA ALA A 213 -4.52 -10.72 7.56
C ALA A 213 -3.96 -10.06 6.30
N TYR A 214 -3.25 -8.96 6.47
CA TYR A 214 -2.47 -8.31 5.43
C TYR A 214 -1.02 -8.78 5.53
N LEU A 215 -0.55 -9.46 4.50
CA LEU A 215 0.84 -9.87 4.32
C LEU A 215 1.63 -8.68 3.75
N HIS A 216 2.61 -8.23 4.52
CA HIS A 216 3.64 -7.27 4.09
C HIS A 216 4.88 -8.06 3.70
N GLU A 217 5.26 -8.02 2.42
CA GLU A 217 6.50 -8.64 1.93
C GLU A 217 7.67 -7.65 1.86
#